data_AF-A0A8T1ZN49-F1
#
_entry.id   AF-A0A8T1ZN49-F1
#
_cell.length_a   1.000
_cell.length_b   1.000
_cell.length_c   1.000
_cell.angle_alpha   90.00
_cell.angle_beta   90.00
_cell.angle_gamma   90.00
#
_symmetry.space_group_name_H-M   'P 1'
#
loop_
_entity.id
_entity.type
_entity.pdbx_description
1 polymer ?
#
loop_
_entity_poly.entity_id
_entity_poly.type
_entity_poly.pdbx_seq_one_letter_code
_entity_poly.pdbx_strand_id
1 'polypeptide(L)'
;MKKTGLTCRWIASDAVFNKFSIKFNVLVVATLILLRMTWREFIDFENFEISKVTSREAMGLLTLMMACFYYSGSFRWILSDLLEFNDPLVRIDKELAMLYGFLTLAFYLMNLFGFFWGLLWLPVSPPSLLLVLRFAKSRNVKEFQD
;
A
#
# COMPACT_ATOMS: atom_id res chain seq x y z
N MET A 1 -3.81 32.40 -12.21
CA MET A 1 -2.61 31.56 -12.02
C MET A 1 -3.02 30.22 -11.43
N LYS A 2 -2.98 29.13 -12.20
CA LYS A 2 -3.26 27.77 -11.67
C LYS A 2 -2.13 27.42 -10.70
N LYS A 3 -2.43 27.22 -9.42
CA LYS A 3 -1.48 26.69 -8.44
C LYS A 3 -1.18 25.24 -8.79
N THR A 4 -0.20 25.02 -9.67
CA THR A 4 0.52 23.75 -9.82
C THR A 4 1.46 23.59 -8.63
N GLY A 5 0.90 23.51 -7.42
CA GLY A 5 1.62 23.20 -6.20
C GLY A 5 1.42 21.73 -5.89
N LEU A 6 2.53 20.97 -5.85
CA LEU A 6 2.70 19.64 -5.26
C LEU A 6 1.39 18.99 -4.77
N THR A 7 0.63 18.46 -5.71
CA THR A 7 -0.58 17.71 -5.41
C THR A 7 -0.47 16.42 -6.16
N CYS A 8 0.10 15.40 -5.53
CA CYS A 8 -0.07 14.00 -5.93
C CYS A 8 -1.54 13.56 -5.76
N ARG A 9 -2.50 14.40 -6.14
CA ARG A 9 -3.94 14.14 -6.04
C ARG A 9 -4.33 13.12 -7.10
N TRP A 10 -4.01 11.86 -6.86
CA TRP A 10 -4.38 10.74 -7.73
C TRP A 10 -5.90 10.64 -7.90
N ILE A 11 -6.66 11.12 -6.92
CA ILE A 11 -8.11 11.31 -6.98
C ILE A 11 -8.43 12.75 -6.58
N ALA A 12 -9.03 13.55 -7.47
CA ALA A 12 -9.27 14.97 -7.21
C ALA A 12 -10.22 15.24 -6.03
N SER A 13 -11.27 14.42 -5.86
CA SER A 13 -12.27 14.59 -4.81
C SER A 13 -11.87 13.91 -3.50
N ASP A 14 -11.82 14.68 -2.41
CA ASP A 14 -11.46 14.20 -1.06
C ASP A 14 -12.45 13.17 -0.51
N ALA A 15 -13.76 13.37 -0.71
CA ALA A 15 -14.79 12.41 -0.26
C ALA A 15 -14.64 11.05 -0.93
N VAL A 16 -14.36 11.06 -2.24
CA VAL A 16 -14.17 9.82 -3.01
C VAL A 16 -12.83 9.17 -2.69
N PHE A 17 -11.79 9.96 -2.46
CA PHE A 17 -10.49 9.49 -2.00
C PHE A 17 -10.58 8.81 -0.63
N ASN A 18 -11.21 9.45 0.36
CA ASN A 18 -11.35 8.89 1.71
C ASN A 18 -12.10 7.55 1.70
N LYS A 19 -13.20 7.45 0.94
CA LYS A 19 -13.94 6.18 0.81
C LYS A 19 -13.09 5.11 0.13
N PHE A 20 -12.24 5.50 -0.81
CA PHE A 20 -11.35 4.59 -1.53
C PHE A 20 -10.18 4.11 -0.66
N SER A 21 -9.52 5.02 0.06
CA SER A 21 -8.38 4.71 0.92
C SER A 21 -8.74 3.75 2.04
N ILE A 22 -9.92 3.91 2.66
CA ILE A 22 -10.43 2.97 3.67
C ILE A 22 -10.60 1.57 3.07
N LYS A 23 -11.27 1.46 1.91
CA LYS A 23 -11.47 0.16 1.24
C LYS A 23 -10.15 -0.50 0.87
N PHE A 24 -9.21 0.28 0.35
CA PHE A 24 -7.90 -0.20 -0.02
C PHE A 24 -7.14 -0.72 1.21
N ASN A 25 -7.12 0.04 2.30
CA ASN A 25 -6.45 -0.34 3.54
C ASN A 25 -7.02 -1.65 4.11
N VAL A 26 -8.35 -1.78 4.18
CA VAL A 26 -9.02 -3.03 4.60
C VAL A 26 -8.59 -4.22 3.74
N LEU A 27 -8.55 -4.06 2.42
CA LEU A 27 -8.12 -5.14 1.52
C LEU A 27 -6.65 -5.51 1.71
N VAL A 28 -5.76 -4.53 1.88
CA VAL A 28 -4.33 -4.79 2.14
C VAL A 28 -4.17 -5.59 3.43
N VAL A 29 -4.78 -5.14 4.53
CA VAL A 29 -4.69 -5.83 5.83
C VAL A 29 -5.27 -7.24 5.74
N ALA A 30 -6.46 -7.40 5.16
CA ALA A 30 -7.08 -8.71 4.99
C ALA A 30 -6.20 -9.67 4.16
N THR A 31 -5.63 -9.17 3.05
CA THR A 31 -4.76 -9.97 2.17
C THR A 31 -3.49 -10.39 2.91
N LEU A 32 -2.84 -9.47 3.62
CA LEU A 32 -1.63 -9.76 4.41
C LEU A 32 -1.91 -10.77 5.53
N ILE A 33 -3.05 -10.67 6.23
CA ILE A 33 -3.44 -11.62 7.28
C ILE A 33 -3.64 -13.02 6.70
N LEU A 34 -4.37 -13.14 5.59
CA LEU A 34 -4.64 -14.44 4.95
C LEU A 34 -3.35 -15.11 4.47
N LEU A 35 -2.46 -14.34 3.84
CA LEU A 35 -1.15 -14.81 3.39
C LEU A 35 -0.22 -15.15 4.57
N ARG A 36 -0.35 -14.47 5.72
CA ARG A 36 0.43 -14.78 6.92
C ARG A 36 -0.01 -16.07 7.60
N MET A 37 -1.30 -16.42 7.55
CA MET A 37 -1.76 -17.71 8.07
C MET A 37 -1.16 -18.92 7.33
N THR A 38 -0.62 -18.70 6.13
CA THR A 38 -0.08 -19.76 5.28
C THR A 38 1.42 -20.04 5.51
N TRP A 39 2.16 -19.24 6.31
CA TRP A 39 3.61 -19.42 6.46
C TRP A 39 4.16 -19.05 7.84
N ARG A 40 5.07 -19.87 8.38
CA ARG A 40 5.80 -19.65 9.65
C ARG A 40 7.26 -19.29 9.37
N GLU A 41 7.74 -18.30 10.12
CA GLU A 41 9.06 -17.63 10.06
C GLU A 41 9.33 -16.82 8.79
N PHE A 42 9.40 -15.50 8.98
CA PHE A 42 9.46 -14.50 7.91
C PHE A 42 10.90 -14.08 7.59
N ILE A 43 11.73 -13.99 8.63
CA ILE A 43 13.17 -13.72 8.59
C ILE A 43 13.76 -14.41 9.81
N ASP A 44 14.82 -15.19 9.62
CA ASP A 44 15.64 -15.71 10.72
C ASP A 44 16.60 -14.59 11.14
N PHE A 45 16.25 -13.88 12.20
CA PHE A 45 17.07 -12.79 12.73
C PHE A 45 18.29 -13.28 13.51
N GLU A 46 18.29 -14.53 13.99
CA GLU A 46 19.39 -15.07 14.79
C GLU A 46 20.60 -15.40 13.92
N ASN A 47 20.37 -15.85 12.69
CA ASN A 47 21.43 -16.19 11.73
C ASN A 47 21.61 -15.14 10.62
N PHE A 48 21.03 -13.95 10.78
CA PHE A 48 21.02 -12.92 9.75
C PHE A 48 22.38 -12.22 9.58
N GLU A 49 23.02 -12.41 8.43
CA GLU A 49 24.22 -11.67 8.01
C GLU A 49 23.95 -10.85 6.74
N ILE A 50 24.16 -9.53 6.79
CA ILE A 50 23.95 -8.62 5.65
C ILE A 50 24.81 -9.03 4.43
N SER A 51 26.02 -9.54 4.66
CA SER A 51 26.96 -9.98 3.61
C SER A 51 26.50 -11.24 2.87
N LYS A 52 25.55 -12.01 3.44
CA LYS A 52 25.04 -13.27 2.87
C LYS A 52 23.55 -13.21 2.52
N VAL A 53 22.95 -12.02 2.54
CA VAL A 53 21.51 -11.84 2.29
C VAL A 53 21.13 -12.35 0.91
N THR A 54 20.20 -13.30 0.89
CA THR A 54 19.57 -13.74 -0.35
C THR A 54 18.57 -12.69 -0.84
N SER A 55 18.27 -12.70 -2.13
CA SER A 55 17.23 -11.83 -2.70
C SER A 55 15.87 -12.02 -2.02
N ARG A 56 15.57 -13.24 -1.56
CA ARG A 56 14.36 -13.56 -0.79
C ARG A 56 14.33 -12.86 0.56
N GLU A 57 15.42 -12.96 1.32
CA GLU A 57 15.56 -12.29 2.62
C GLU A 57 15.54 -10.76 2.48
N ALA A 58 16.18 -10.22 1.44
CA ALA A 58 16.12 -8.80 1.11
C ALA A 58 14.67 -8.31 0.92
N MET A 59 13.84 -9.07 0.20
CA MET A 59 12.41 -8.75 0.05
C MET A 59 11.66 -8.87 1.38
N GLY A 60 12.05 -9.82 2.25
CA GLY A 60 11.52 -9.92 3.61
C GLY A 60 11.79 -8.66 4.43
N LEU A 61 13.03 -8.18 4.44
CA LEU A 61 13.43 -6.95 5.12
C LEU A 61 12.67 -5.73 4.56
N LEU A 62 12.61 -5.60 3.24
CA LEU A 62 11.87 -4.51 2.60
C LEU A 62 10.39 -4.55 2.95
N THR A 63 9.79 -5.73 3.02
CA THR A 63 8.41 -5.90 3.50
C THR A 63 8.24 -5.34 4.89
N LEU A 64 9.15 -5.68 5.82
CA LEU A 64 9.10 -5.22 7.20
C LEU A 64 9.25 -3.70 7.29
N MET A 65 10.21 -3.12 6.56
CA MET A 65 10.41 -1.67 6.52
C MET A 65 9.15 -0.95 6.01
N MET A 66 8.57 -1.41 4.90
CA MET A 66 7.35 -0.83 4.36
C MET A 66 6.16 -1.04 5.29
N ALA A 67 6.06 -2.18 5.98
CA ALA A 67 5.02 -2.44 6.95
C ALA A 67 5.09 -1.47 8.15
N CYS A 68 6.29 -1.13 8.61
CA CYS A 68 6.49 -0.11 9.65
C CYS A 68 6.02 1.28 9.20
N PHE A 69 6.40 1.72 7.99
CA PHE A 69 5.93 2.99 7.44
C PHE A 69 4.42 2.99 7.19
N TYR A 70 3.87 1.86 6.71
CA TYR A 70 2.45 1.68 6.53
C TYR A 70 1.68 1.79 7.83
N TYR A 71 2.15 1.11 8.88
CA TYR A 71 1.54 1.16 10.20
C TYR A 71 1.60 2.55 10.80
N SER A 72 2.76 3.20 10.79
CA SER A 72 2.94 4.55 11.32
C SER A 72 2.07 5.57 10.59
N GLY A 73 2.07 5.55 9.25
CA GLY A 73 1.19 6.39 8.44
C GLY A 73 -0.28 6.11 8.70
N SER A 74 -0.66 4.83 8.79
CA SER A 74 -2.04 4.42 9.07
C SER A 74 -2.53 4.90 10.42
N PHE A 75 -1.72 4.70 11.45
CA PHE A 75 -2.03 5.13 12.81
C PHE A 75 -2.22 6.64 12.89
N ARG A 76 -1.32 7.42 12.26
CA ARG A 76 -1.38 8.88 12.26
C ARG A 76 -2.69 9.42 11.66
N TRP A 77 -3.10 8.92 10.49
CA TRP A 77 -4.34 9.43 9.87
C TRP A 77 -5.59 8.94 10.60
N ILE A 78 -5.61 7.70 11.12
CA ILE A 78 -6.73 7.20 11.93
C ILE A 78 -6.89 8.04 13.20
N LEU A 79 -5.78 8.36 13.87
CA LEU A 79 -5.79 9.20 15.07
C LEU A 79 -6.27 10.63 14.76
N SER A 80 -5.83 11.20 13.63
CA SER A 80 -6.28 12.51 13.19
C SER A 80 -7.79 12.55 12.88
N ASP A 81 -8.30 11.51 12.19
CA ASP A 81 -9.74 11.39 11.90
C ASP A 81 -10.55 11.18 13.20
N LEU A 82 -10.03 10.42 14.18
CA LEU A 82 -10.69 10.15 15.47
C LEU A 82 -10.75 11.40 16.37
N LEU A 83 -9.70 12.21 16.37
CA LEU A 83 -9.59 13.41 17.21
C LEU A 83 -10.11 14.67 16.50
N GLU A 84 -10.72 14.53 15.32
CA GLU A 84 -11.24 15.62 14.49
C GLU A 84 -10.19 16.71 14.19
N PHE A 85 -8.91 16.33 14.14
CA PHE A 85 -7.85 17.27 13.77
C PHE A 85 -7.98 17.61 12.28
N ASN A 86 -8.22 18.89 12.00
CA ASN A 86 -8.16 19.46 10.64
C ASN A 86 -6.69 19.62 10.18
N ASP A 87 -5.92 18.53 10.16
CA ASP A 87 -4.55 18.54 9.67
C ASP A 87 -4.55 18.40 8.12
N PRO A 88 -4.08 19.43 7.39
CA PRO A 88 -4.00 19.38 5.92
C PRO A 88 -3.06 18.28 5.40
N LEU A 89 -2.18 17.73 6.25
CA LEU A 89 -1.27 16.64 5.91
C LEU A 89 -1.93 15.26 5.94
N VAL A 90 -3.12 15.11 6.53
CA VAL A 90 -3.84 13.81 6.64
C VAL A 90 -4.03 13.16 5.27
N ARG A 91 -4.28 13.97 4.25
CA ARG A 91 -4.42 13.47 2.89
C ARG A 91 -3.11 12.88 2.36
N ILE A 92 -1.99 13.55 2.57
CA ILE A 92 -0.66 13.09 2.16
C ILE A 92 -0.32 11.81 2.94
N ASP A 93 -0.61 11.78 4.23
CA ASP A 93 -0.39 10.59 5.07
C ASP A 93 -1.23 9.40 4.58
N LYS A 94 -2.48 9.62 4.15
CA LYS A 94 -3.33 8.59 3.54
C LYS A 94 -2.75 8.08 2.21
N GLU A 95 -2.31 8.99 1.33
CA GLU A 95 -1.70 8.62 0.04
C GLU A 95 -0.40 7.82 0.24
N LEU A 96 0.46 8.26 1.16
CA LEU A 96 1.69 7.55 1.53
C LEU A 96 1.40 6.20 2.19
N ALA A 97 0.43 6.11 3.10
CA ALA A 97 0.03 4.85 3.70
C ALA A 97 -0.48 3.86 2.64
N MET A 98 -1.26 4.32 1.66
CA MET A 98 -1.68 3.45 0.56
C MET A 98 -0.49 2.93 -0.26
N LEU A 99 0.49 3.79 -0.56
CA LEU A 99 1.70 3.39 -1.27
C LEU A 99 2.53 2.38 -0.46
N TYR A 100 2.78 2.66 0.82
CA TYR A 100 3.54 1.77 1.68
C TYR A 100 2.81 0.44 1.88
N GLY A 101 1.49 0.44 2.07
CA GLY A 101 0.70 -0.79 2.16
C GLY A 101 0.75 -1.63 0.88
N PHE A 102 0.74 -0.97 -0.30
CA PHE A 102 0.96 -1.65 -1.58
C PHE A 102 2.36 -2.26 -1.68
N LEU A 103 3.40 -1.50 -1.31
CA LEU A 103 4.78 -1.97 -1.34
C LEU A 103 5.03 -3.11 -0.35
N THR A 104 4.44 -3.05 0.85
CA THR A 104 4.44 -4.16 1.81
C THR A 104 3.89 -5.41 1.14
N LEU A 105 2.73 -5.34 0.48
CA LEU A 105 2.16 -6.49 -0.22
C LEU A 105 3.05 -6.99 -1.36
N ALA A 106 3.62 -6.08 -2.16
CA ALA A 106 4.48 -6.44 -3.29
C ALA A 106 5.73 -7.19 -2.83
N PHE A 107 6.47 -6.63 -1.86
CA PHE A 107 7.65 -7.28 -1.32
C PHE A 107 7.31 -8.57 -0.56
N TYR A 108 6.15 -8.62 0.09
CA TYR A 108 5.70 -9.82 0.78
C TYR A 108 5.46 -10.96 -0.20
N LEU A 109 4.79 -10.70 -1.33
CA LEU A 109 4.59 -11.69 -2.38
C LEU A 109 5.91 -12.14 -3.02
N MET A 110 6.85 -11.22 -3.24
CA MET A 110 8.20 -11.55 -3.75
C MET A 110 9.02 -12.38 -2.75
N ASN A 111 8.86 -12.13 -1.46
CA ASN A 111 9.48 -12.93 -0.41
C ASN A 111 8.85 -14.34 -0.35
N LEU A 112 7.53 -14.44 -0.49
CA LEU A 112 6.80 -15.71 -0.43
C LEU A 112 7.10 -16.62 -1.63
N PHE A 113 6.92 -16.11 -2.84
CA PHE A 113 6.96 -16.91 -4.07
C PHE A 113 8.27 -16.75 -4.87
N GLY A 114 9.18 -15.89 -4.41
CA GLY A 114 10.33 -15.44 -5.18
C GLY A 114 9.98 -14.24 -6.08
N PHE A 115 11.00 -13.56 -6.60
CA PHE A 115 10.84 -12.28 -7.31
C PHE A 115 9.86 -12.36 -8.51
N PHE A 116 10.10 -13.30 -9.42
CA PHE A 116 9.29 -13.43 -10.65
C PHE A 116 7.84 -13.83 -10.37
N TRP A 117 7.63 -14.85 -9.54
CA TRP A 117 6.28 -15.32 -9.23
C TRP A 117 5.53 -14.32 -8.35
N GLY A 118 6.20 -13.68 -7.39
CA GLY A 118 5.58 -12.64 -6.56
C GLY A 118 5.08 -11.45 -7.39
N LEU A 119 5.85 -11.03 -8.39
CA LEU A 119 5.41 -10.01 -9.35
C LEU A 119 4.20 -10.47 -10.19
N LEU A 120 4.15 -11.75 -10.55
CA LEU A 120 3.04 -12.30 -11.34
C LEU A 120 1.73 -12.39 -10.52
N TRP A 121 1.83 -12.64 -9.22
CA TRP A 121 0.68 -12.66 -8.30
C TRP A 121 0.18 -11.26 -7.91
N LEU A 122 1.05 -10.23 -7.98
CA LEU A 122 0.70 -8.88 -7.55
C LEU A 122 -0.52 -8.29 -8.28
N PRO A 123 -0.66 -8.36 -9.62
CA PRO A 123 -1.82 -7.82 -10.34
C PRO A 123 -3.14 -8.51 -9.95
N VAL A 124 -3.08 -9.79 -9.60
CA VAL A 124 -4.26 -10.62 -9.26
C VAL A 124 -4.69 -10.40 -7.81
N SER A 125 -3.86 -9.73 -7.00
CA SER A 125 -4.20 -9.46 -5.60
C SER A 125 -5.40 -8.51 -5.48
N PRO A 126 -6.27 -8.69 -4.46
CA PRO A 126 -7.44 -7.84 -4.27
C PRO A 126 -7.14 -6.33 -4.21
N PRO A 127 -6.06 -5.86 -3.55
CA PRO A 127 -5.70 -4.43 -3.55
C PRO A 127 -5.32 -3.90 -4.95
N SER A 128 -4.61 -4.67 -5.76
CA SER A 128 -4.25 -4.30 -7.13
C SER A 128 -5.47 -4.21 -8.04
N LEU A 129 -6.37 -5.19 -7.97
CA LEU A 129 -7.62 -5.17 -8.73
C LEU A 129 -8.46 -3.94 -8.39
N LEU A 130 -8.53 -3.56 -7.11
CA LEU A 130 -9.25 -2.37 -6.68
C LEU A 130 -8.65 -1.08 -7.28
N LEU A 131 -7.32 -0.97 -7.34
CA LEU A 131 -6.63 0.15 -8.01
C LEU A 131 -6.95 0.20 -9.50
N VAL A 132 -6.83 -0.92 -10.21
CA VAL A 132 -7.11 -1.01 -11.65
C VAL A 132 -8.56 -0.61 -11.95
N LEU A 133 -9.53 -1.14 -11.20
CA LEU A 133 -10.95 -0.79 -11.35
C LEU A 133 -11.19 0.71 -11.16
N ARG A 134 -10.49 1.33 -10.20
CA ARG A 134 -10.59 2.76 -9.94
C ARG A 134 -10.02 3.59 -11.09
N PHE A 135 -8.86 3.22 -11.62
CA PHE A 135 -8.24 3.91 -12.75
C PHE A 135 -9.07 3.75 -14.03
N ALA A 136 -9.59 2.56 -14.31
CA ALA A 136 -10.51 2.32 -15.42
C ALA A 136 -11.77 3.20 -15.33
N LYS A 137 -12.40 3.27 -14.15
CA LYS A 137 -13.56 4.14 -13.93
C LYS A 137 -13.24 5.62 -14.09
N SER A 138 -12.06 6.07 -13.62
CA SER A 138 -11.61 7.46 -13.76
C SER A 138 -11.40 7.86 -15.22
N ARG A 139 -10.87 6.93 -16.04
CA ARG A 139 -10.66 7.14 -17.47
C ARG A 139 -11.98 7.25 -18.23
N ASN A 140 -12.92 6.34 -17.99
CA ASN A 140 -14.22 6.37 -18.65
C ASN A 140 -14.97 7.69 -18.36
N VAL A 141 -14.93 8.20 -17.13
CA VAL A 141 -15.59 9.48 -16.79
C VAL A 141 -15.00 10.66 -17.57
N LYS A 142 -13.70 10.63 -17.91
CA LYS A 142 -13.08 11.68 -18.75
C LYS A 142 -13.50 11.54 -20.21
N GLU A 143 -13.57 10.33 -20.75
CA GLU A 143 -13.97 10.07 -22.15
C GLU A 143 -15.45 10.42 -22.44
N PHE A 144 -16.32 10.50 -21.42
CA PHE A 144 -17.72 10.94 -21.58
C PHE A 144 -17.95 12.44 -21.32
N GLN A 145 -16.90 13.20 -21.00
CA GLN A 145 -16.97 14.66 -20.74
C GLN A 145 -16.23 15.50 -21.81
N ASP A 146 -15.53 14.85 -22.74
CA ASP A 146 -14.99 15.44 -23.97
C ASP A 146 -15.95 15.20 -25.15
#